data_AF-A0A8H5H5T1-F1
#
_entry.id   AF-A0A8H5H5T1-F1
#
_cell.length_a   1.000
_cell.length_b   1.000
_cell.length_c   1.000
_cell.angle_alpha   90.00
_cell.angle_beta   90.00
_cell.angle_gamma   90.00
#
_symmetry.space_group_name_H-M   'P 1'
#
loop_
_entity.id
_entity.type
_entity.pdbx_description
1 polymer ?
#
loop_
_entity_poly.entity_id
_entity_poly.type
_entity_poly.pdbx_seq_one_letter_code
_entity_poly.pdbx_strand_id
1 'polypeptide(L)'
;MVGLLLQAIFLSHTEIWRHSSAEPTKTGTIWNTIKDVTHFTFLFAQEGDLMMDFSNIIAPELLLDGVFDVTLAATFYAPTAKFPVPQTADLILPLSNLSPTLPNFFTIDDDLGAETKISLPENTVEAFVEIFCSGNSAEEFWYLNTPDEFVPYFPESTGVVGKGPFREVQVLVDGKLAGVVWPYAVIYTGGITPSNWRPLTSYGAYDAPTYWIDITPFLPTLLARNVAHTITLRVHPPAQREITDDRENEEI
;
A
#
# COMPACT_ATOMS: atom_id res chain seq x y z
N MET A 1 18.29 13.84 6.81
CA MET A 1 17.82 12.46 6.57
C MET A 1 16.30 12.51 6.42
N VAL A 2 15.80 12.59 5.18
CA VAL A 2 14.36 12.70 4.92
C VAL A 2 13.72 11.44 5.50
N GLY A 3 12.65 11.58 6.27
CA GLY A 3 11.85 10.43 6.69
C GLY A 3 11.42 9.69 5.44
N LEU A 4 11.66 8.39 5.38
CA LEU A 4 11.24 7.57 4.25
C LEU A 4 9.73 7.60 4.19
N LEU A 5 9.18 8.16 3.12
CA LEU A 5 7.74 8.28 2.98
C LEU A 5 7.32 7.34 1.88
N LEU A 6 6.43 6.42 2.23
CA LEU A 6 5.69 5.65 1.25
C LEU A 6 4.96 6.61 0.33
N GLN A 7 5.00 6.32 -0.97
CA GLN A 7 4.35 7.07 -2.03
C GLN A 7 3.39 6.17 -2.78
N ALA A 8 2.35 6.78 -3.32
CA ALA A 8 1.40 6.08 -4.16
C ALA A 8 0.87 6.98 -5.29
N ILE A 9 0.59 6.35 -6.42
CA ILE A 9 -0.12 6.96 -7.55
C ILE A 9 -1.49 6.31 -7.66
N PHE A 10 -2.50 7.15 -7.78
CA PHE A 10 -3.89 6.75 -7.93
C PHE A 10 -4.44 7.28 -9.26
N LEU A 11 -5.19 6.44 -9.96
CA LEU A 11 -5.97 6.82 -11.14
C LEU A 11 -7.44 6.54 -10.84
N SER A 12 -8.28 7.58 -10.87
CA SER A 12 -9.70 7.50 -10.51
C SER A 12 -9.92 6.79 -9.17
N HIS A 13 -9.20 7.26 -8.14
CA HIS A 13 -9.20 6.71 -6.76
C HIS A 13 -8.65 5.28 -6.61
N THR A 14 -8.24 4.62 -7.69
CA THR A 14 -7.63 3.29 -7.65
C THR A 14 -6.12 3.42 -7.54
N GLU A 15 -5.52 2.78 -6.54
CA GLU A 15 -4.08 2.73 -6.43
C GLU A 15 -3.48 1.87 -7.54
N ILE A 16 -2.62 2.47 -8.36
CA ILE A 16 -1.99 1.80 -9.50
C ILE A 16 -0.49 1.59 -9.32
N TRP A 17 0.12 2.26 -8.33
CA TRP A 17 1.54 2.16 -8.05
C TRP A 17 1.84 2.57 -6.62
N ARG A 18 2.43 1.68 -5.82
CA ARG A 18 3.03 1.97 -4.52
C ARG A 18 4.55 1.89 -4.59
N HIS A 19 5.24 2.85 -4.00
CA HIS A 19 6.70 2.88 -4.00
C HIS A 19 7.26 3.72 -2.85
N SER A 20 8.58 3.73 -2.68
CA SER A 20 9.34 4.57 -1.78
C SER A 20 10.15 5.59 -2.59
N SER A 21 10.52 6.71 -1.99
CA SER A 21 11.45 7.68 -2.60
C SER A 21 12.87 7.14 -2.50
N ALA A 22 13.78 7.67 -3.31
CA ALA A 22 15.18 7.38 -3.11
C ALA A 22 15.70 8.00 -1.81
N GLU A 23 16.60 7.30 -1.13
CA GLU A 23 17.26 7.84 0.07
C GLU A 23 17.98 9.15 -0.30
N PRO A 24 17.76 10.24 0.44
CA PRO A 24 18.34 11.53 0.11
C PRO A 24 19.84 11.55 0.34
N THR A 25 20.52 12.39 -0.43
CA THR A 25 21.92 12.75 -0.15
C THR A 25 22.08 14.27 -0.17
N LYS A 26 23.13 14.78 0.49
CA LYS A 26 23.43 16.22 0.50
C LYS A 26 23.74 16.80 -0.88
N THR A 27 24.10 15.94 -1.84
CA THR A 27 24.40 16.34 -3.22
C THR A 27 23.20 16.20 -4.15
N GLY A 28 22.03 15.83 -3.62
CA GLY A 28 20.85 15.47 -4.40
C GLY A 28 20.84 14.00 -4.81
N THR A 29 19.65 13.49 -5.12
CA THR A 29 19.44 12.13 -5.59
C THR A 29 18.58 12.17 -6.84
N ILE A 30 18.95 11.39 -7.85
CA ILE A 30 18.17 11.20 -9.08
C ILE A 30 17.92 9.71 -9.21
N TRP A 31 16.67 9.33 -9.44
CA TRP A 31 16.28 7.94 -9.68
C TRP A 31 15.17 7.87 -10.72
N ASN A 32 15.06 6.72 -11.36
CA ASN A 32 14.00 6.42 -12.30
C ASN A 32 13.49 5.01 -12.03
N THR A 33 12.19 4.80 -12.23
CA THR A 33 11.56 3.48 -12.13
C THR A 33 10.47 3.36 -13.19
N ILE A 34 10.15 2.13 -13.57
CA ILE A 34 9.15 1.80 -14.59
C ILE A 34 8.29 0.69 -14.01
N LYS A 35 6.97 0.88 -14.01
CA LYS A 35 5.98 -0.13 -13.65
C LYS A 35 5.13 -0.47 -14.86
N ASP A 36 4.89 -1.76 -15.07
CA ASP A 36 3.88 -2.24 -16.00
C ASP A 36 2.49 -2.06 -15.37
N VAL A 37 1.67 -1.21 -15.99
CA VAL A 37 0.30 -0.90 -15.56
C VAL A 37 -0.75 -1.41 -16.56
N THR A 38 -0.38 -2.38 -17.41
CA THR A 38 -1.24 -2.89 -18.48
C THR A 38 -2.55 -3.45 -17.96
N HIS A 39 -2.56 -4.11 -16.79
CA HIS A 39 -3.80 -4.65 -16.23
C HIS A 39 -4.80 -3.57 -15.79
N PHE A 40 -4.36 -2.31 -15.62
CA PHE A 40 -5.21 -1.14 -15.38
C PHE A 40 -5.73 -0.48 -16.67
N THR A 41 -5.59 -1.11 -17.85
CA THR A 41 -6.01 -0.53 -19.14
C THR A 41 -7.44 0.01 -19.13
N PHE A 42 -8.36 -0.63 -18.42
CA PHE A 42 -9.74 -0.14 -18.25
C PHE A 42 -9.81 1.30 -17.73
N LEU A 43 -8.97 1.64 -16.74
CA LEU A 43 -8.92 2.99 -16.17
C LEU A 43 -8.29 4.00 -17.15
N PHE A 44 -7.21 3.61 -17.81
CA PHE A 44 -6.52 4.47 -18.79
C PHE A 44 -7.32 4.71 -20.08
N ALA A 45 -8.32 3.87 -20.37
CA ALA A 45 -9.22 4.03 -21.51
C ALA A 45 -10.33 5.07 -21.28
N GLN A 46 -10.40 5.67 -20.08
CA GLN A 46 -11.43 6.60 -19.66
C GLN A 46 -10.81 7.94 -19.25
N GLU A 47 -11.61 9.01 -19.28
CA GLU A 47 -11.24 10.26 -18.59
C GLU A 47 -11.25 10.00 -17.08
N GLY A 48 -10.22 10.49 -16.37
CA GLY A 48 -10.06 10.24 -14.95
C GLY A 48 -9.02 11.14 -14.31
N ASP A 49 -9.08 11.25 -12.99
CA ASP A 49 -8.17 12.06 -12.21
C ASP A 49 -6.94 11.26 -11.80
N LEU A 50 -5.76 11.83 -12.03
CA LEU A 50 -4.49 11.30 -11.54
C LEU A 50 -4.11 12.03 -10.25
N MET A 51 -3.99 11.28 -9.17
CA MET A 51 -3.47 11.78 -7.89
C MET A 51 -2.13 11.10 -7.61
N MET A 52 -1.15 11.91 -7.19
CA MET A 52 0.12 11.41 -6.69
C MET A 52 0.26 11.83 -5.24
N ASP A 53 0.25 10.86 -4.33
CA ASP A 53 0.66 11.08 -2.95
C ASP A 53 2.18 10.96 -2.88
N PHE A 54 2.83 12.12 -2.79
CA PHE A 54 4.26 12.24 -2.67
C PHE A 54 4.61 13.07 -1.44
N SER A 55 4.23 12.52 -0.29
CA SER A 55 4.49 13.14 1.02
C SER A 55 5.99 13.42 1.20
N ASN A 56 6.30 14.60 1.72
CA ASN A 56 7.67 15.05 2.00
C ASN A 56 7.72 15.76 3.36
N ILE A 57 8.69 15.42 4.20
CA ILE A 57 8.94 16.13 5.45
C ILE A 57 10.03 17.18 5.18
N ILE A 58 9.63 18.46 5.24
CA ILE A 58 10.54 19.60 5.19
C ILE A 58 10.77 20.11 6.61
N ALA A 59 11.96 19.84 7.14
CA ALA A 59 12.39 20.20 8.49
C ALA A 59 13.85 20.69 8.42
N PRO A 60 14.06 21.99 8.14
CA PRO A 60 15.41 22.57 8.00
C PRO A 60 16.31 22.34 9.22
N GLU A 61 15.74 22.30 10.42
CA GLU A 61 16.41 22.00 11.69
C GLU A 61 17.00 20.58 11.74
N LEU A 62 16.41 19.63 11.01
CA LEU A 62 16.91 18.26 10.81
C LEU A 62 17.69 18.11 9.50
N LEU A 63 18.00 19.23 8.83
CA LEU A 63 18.62 19.31 7.50
C LEU A 63 17.81 18.57 6.43
N LEU A 64 16.48 18.69 6.50
CA LEU A 64 15.52 18.14 5.54
C LEU A 64 14.94 19.27 4.71
N ASP A 65 15.66 19.70 3.69
CA ASP A 65 15.30 20.82 2.80
C ASP A 65 15.16 20.40 1.33
N GLY A 66 15.20 19.09 1.07
CA GLY A 66 15.08 18.52 -0.27
C GLY A 66 13.68 18.74 -0.85
N VAL A 67 13.62 19.31 -2.04
CA VAL A 67 12.38 19.46 -2.83
C VAL A 67 12.40 18.44 -3.96
N PHE A 68 11.24 17.84 -4.24
CA PHE A 68 11.09 16.89 -5.33
C PHE A 68 10.74 17.60 -6.64
N ASP A 69 11.39 17.19 -7.71
CA ASP A 69 11.01 17.49 -9.08
C ASP A 69 10.67 16.16 -9.76
N VAL A 70 9.42 16.01 -10.21
CA VAL A 70 8.87 14.72 -10.63
C VAL A 70 8.36 14.83 -12.05
N THR A 71 8.83 13.91 -12.90
CA THR A 71 8.28 13.70 -14.24
C THR A 71 7.64 12.33 -14.31
N LEU A 72 6.33 12.28 -14.60
CA LEU A 72 5.62 11.04 -14.89
C LEU A 72 5.34 10.96 -16.39
N ALA A 73 5.57 9.78 -16.98
CA ALA A 73 5.27 9.50 -18.36
C ALA A 73 4.59 8.13 -18.49
N ALA A 74 3.61 8.02 -19.38
CA ALA A 74 2.96 6.77 -19.75
C ALA A 74 3.27 6.45 -21.22
N THR A 75 3.61 5.20 -21.50
CA THR A 75 3.87 4.72 -22.88
C THR A 75 2.82 3.68 -23.25
N PHE A 76 2.07 3.95 -24.32
CA PHE A 76 1.02 3.06 -24.82
C PHE A 76 1.50 2.34 -26.07
N TYR A 77 1.23 1.03 -26.14
CA TYR A 77 1.56 0.19 -27.30
C TYR A 77 0.28 -0.24 -28.00
N ALA A 78 0.16 0.10 -29.29
CA ALA A 78 -0.97 -0.37 -30.09
C ALA A 78 -0.89 -1.90 -30.30
N PRO A 79 -2.02 -2.62 -30.26
CA PRO A 79 -2.02 -4.07 -30.45
C PRO A 79 -1.57 -4.42 -31.87
N THR A 80 -0.87 -5.54 -31.99
CA THR A 80 -0.39 -6.13 -33.25
C THR A 80 -0.78 -7.60 -33.32
N ALA A 81 -0.61 -8.24 -34.48
CA ALA A 81 -0.87 -9.69 -34.59
C ALA A 81 0.04 -10.54 -33.68
N LYS A 82 1.24 -10.06 -33.34
CA LYS A 82 2.16 -10.74 -32.40
C LYS A 82 1.90 -10.39 -30.94
N PHE A 83 1.38 -9.19 -30.69
CA PHE A 83 1.07 -8.66 -29.37
C PHE A 83 -0.37 -8.16 -29.37
N PRO A 84 -1.36 -9.07 -29.29
CA PRO A 84 -2.77 -8.69 -29.30
C PRO A 84 -3.16 -7.90 -28.05
N VAL A 85 -4.38 -7.37 -28.04
CA VAL A 85 -4.93 -6.69 -26.85
C VAL A 85 -4.86 -7.64 -25.66
N PRO A 86 -4.24 -7.22 -24.54
CA PRO A 86 -4.16 -8.04 -23.33
C PRO A 86 -5.56 -8.28 -22.76
N GLN A 87 -5.79 -9.47 -22.22
CA GLN A 87 -7.01 -9.72 -21.44
C GLN A 87 -6.83 -9.07 -20.07
N THR A 88 -7.64 -8.06 -19.79
CA THR A 88 -7.64 -7.28 -18.54
C THR A 88 -9.06 -7.23 -17.99
N ALA A 89 -9.24 -6.75 -16.76
CA ALA A 89 -10.55 -6.60 -16.17
C ALA A 89 -11.44 -5.63 -16.99
N ASP A 90 -12.73 -5.96 -17.13
CA ASP A 90 -13.74 -5.11 -17.76
C ASP A 90 -14.26 -4.01 -16.82
N LEU A 91 -13.95 -4.10 -15.53
CA LEU A 91 -14.32 -3.16 -14.47
C LEU A 91 -13.26 -3.21 -13.38
N ILE A 92 -12.85 -2.04 -12.89
CA ILE A 92 -11.97 -1.91 -11.72
C ILE A 92 -12.67 -1.02 -10.71
N LEU A 93 -12.84 -1.54 -9.49
CA LEU A 93 -13.51 -0.84 -8.40
C LEU A 93 -12.47 -0.45 -7.33
N PRO A 94 -12.28 0.85 -7.04
CA PRO A 94 -11.49 1.25 -5.89
C PRO A 94 -12.19 0.82 -4.60
N LEU A 95 -11.42 0.24 -3.68
CA LEU A 95 -11.97 -0.32 -2.44
C LEU A 95 -11.83 0.62 -1.23
N SER A 96 -11.11 1.74 -1.32
CA SER A 96 -10.80 2.59 -0.17
C SER A 96 -11.78 3.76 0.01
N ASN A 97 -11.29 4.94 0.44
CA ASN A 97 -12.11 6.06 0.89
C ASN A 97 -12.71 6.92 -0.25
N LEU A 98 -12.34 6.67 -1.51
CA LEU A 98 -12.79 7.41 -2.70
C LEU A 98 -12.56 8.93 -2.61
N SER A 99 -11.58 9.35 -1.81
CA SER A 99 -11.31 10.77 -1.61
C SER A 99 -10.70 11.38 -2.87
N PRO A 100 -11.20 12.55 -3.33
CA PRO A 100 -10.60 13.29 -4.43
C PRO A 100 -9.37 14.10 -4.00
N THR A 101 -9.13 14.25 -2.68
CA THR A 101 -8.09 15.14 -2.14
C THR A 101 -7.16 14.48 -1.12
N LEU A 102 -7.46 13.25 -0.71
CA LEU A 102 -6.65 12.48 0.22
C LEU A 102 -6.22 11.16 -0.42
N PRO A 103 -5.08 10.58 0.01
CA PRO A 103 -4.65 9.28 -0.45
C PRO A 103 -5.71 8.20 -0.27
N ASN A 104 -5.87 7.35 -1.29
CA ASN A 104 -6.93 6.34 -1.37
C ASN A 104 -6.46 4.98 -0.86
N PHE A 105 -6.10 4.90 0.42
CA PHE A 105 -5.77 3.64 1.11
C PHE A 105 -6.49 3.55 2.47
N PHE A 106 -6.45 2.36 3.06
CA PHE A 106 -6.87 2.14 4.44
C PHE A 106 -5.68 2.17 5.40
N THR A 107 -5.87 2.80 6.55
CA THR A 107 -5.00 2.60 7.72
C THR A 107 -5.67 1.54 8.58
N ILE A 108 -4.98 0.41 8.80
CA ILE A 108 -5.48 -0.70 9.61
C ILE A 108 -4.54 -0.83 10.79
N ASP A 109 -5.02 -0.47 11.98
CA ASP A 109 -4.26 -0.44 13.24
C ASP A 109 -4.98 -1.14 14.39
N ASP A 110 -6.06 -1.86 14.07
CA ASP A 110 -6.82 -2.70 14.98
C ASP A 110 -7.37 -3.95 14.26
N ASP A 111 -7.98 -4.83 15.06
CA ASP A 111 -8.53 -6.12 14.59
C ASP A 111 -9.84 -5.98 13.80
N LEU A 112 -10.50 -4.81 13.80
CA LEU A 112 -11.74 -4.61 13.06
C LEU A 112 -11.47 -4.57 11.56
N GLY A 113 -10.31 -4.05 11.18
CA GLY A 113 -9.93 -3.84 9.79
C GLY A 113 -10.69 -2.68 9.15
N ALA A 114 -10.71 -2.67 7.83
CA ALA A 114 -11.38 -1.66 7.04
C ALA A 114 -12.40 -2.29 6.11
N GLU A 115 -13.57 -1.65 5.97
CA GLU A 115 -14.68 -2.14 5.18
C GLU A 115 -15.00 -1.20 4.03
N THR A 116 -15.42 -1.78 2.91
CA THR A 116 -16.05 -1.07 1.80
C THR A 116 -17.23 -1.85 1.27
N LYS A 117 -18.15 -1.15 0.60
CA LYS A 117 -19.31 -1.75 -0.03
C LYS A 117 -19.16 -1.76 -1.53
N ILE A 118 -19.39 -2.91 -2.13
CA ILE A 118 -19.33 -3.10 -3.59
C ILE A 118 -20.66 -3.63 -4.14
N SER A 119 -20.87 -3.37 -5.42
CA SER A 119 -21.88 -4.03 -6.24
C SER A 119 -21.24 -4.42 -7.56
N LEU A 120 -21.47 -5.65 -8.00
CA LEU A 120 -20.93 -6.19 -9.24
C LEU A 120 -22.04 -6.33 -10.30
N PRO A 121 -21.73 -6.15 -11.60
CA PRO A 121 -22.67 -6.42 -12.69
C PRO A 121 -23.17 -7.88 -12.70
N GLU A 122 -24.44 -8.12 -13.03
CA GLU A 122 -25.05 -9.47 -13.04
C GLU A 122 -24.34 -10.47 -13.96
N ASN A 123 -23.60 -9.99 -14.97
CA ASN A 123 -22.84 -10.80 -15.92
C ASN A 123 -21.37 -11.02 -15.52
N THR A 124 -20.99 -10.70 -14.28
CA THR A 124 -19.62 -10.96 -13.78
C THR A 124 -19.36 -12.47 -13.73
N VAL A 125 -18.25 -12.91 -14.32
CA VAL A 125 -17.84 -14.32 -14.36
C VAL A 125 -16.58 -14.61 -13.54
N GLU A 126 -15.76 -13.59 -13.30
CA GLU A 126 -14.52 -13.65 -12.52
C GLU A 126 -14.39 -12.35 -11.72
N ALA A 127 -13.89 -12.46 -10.49
CA ALA A 127 -13.65 -11.30 -9.63
C ALA A 127 -12.43 -11.55 -8.73
N PHE A 128 -11.54 -10.56 -8.66
CA PHE A 128 -10.33 -10.60 -7.86
C PHE A 128 -10.19 -9.33 -7.04
N VAL A 129 -9.59 -9.47 -5.85
CA VAL A 129 -9.14 -8.35 -5.04
C VAL A 129 -7.64 -8.25 -5.17
N GLU A 130 -7.15 -7.17 -5.77
CA GLU A 130 -5.74 -6.80 -5.73
C GLU A 130 -5.45 -5.99 -4.46
N ILE A 131 -4.34 -6.32 -3.79
CA ILE A 131 -3.97 -5.78 -2.49
C ILE A 131 -2.58 -5.14 -2.59
N PHE A 132 -2.53 -3.85 -2.25
CA PHE A 132 -1.30 -3.14 -1.92
C PHE A 132 -1.21 -3.03 -0.39
N CYS A 133 -0.16 -3.58 0.21
CA CYS A 133 0.05 -3.52 1.66
C CYS A 133 1.51 -3.22 1.99
N SER A 134 1.70 -2.42 3.05
CA SER A 134 3.00 -1.87 3.45
C SER A 134 2.91 -1.41 4.90
N GLY A 135 3.99 -1.64 5.67
CA GLY A 135 4.11 -1.11 7.03
C GLY A 135 4.62 0.34 7.03
N ASN A 136 4.17 1.13 7.99
CA ASN A 136 4.60 2.51 8.22
C ASN A 136 4.76 2.77 9.73
N SER A 137 5.57 3.75 10.11
CA SER A 137 5.84 4.10 11.52
C SER A 137 6.32 2.85 12.29
N ALA A 138 5.66 2.45 13.39
CA ALA A 138 5.98 1.25 14.17
C ALA A 138 6.00 -0.05 13.36
N GLU A 139 5.33 -0.08 12.20
CA GLU A 139 5.30 -1.21 11.28
C GLU A 139 6.34 -1.11 10.14
N GLU A 140 7.15 -0.05 10.04
CA GLU A 140 8.14 0.10 8.97
C GLU A 140 9.11 -1.11 8.89
N PHE A 141 9.47 -1.64 10.06
CA PHE A 141 10.35 -2.79 10.23
C PHE A 141 9.63 -4.01 10.83
N TRP A 142 8.34 -4.18 10.54
CA TRP A 142 7.47 -5.19 11.16
C TRP A 142 8.07 -6.61 11.23
N TYR A 143 8.88 -6.99 10.24
CA TYR A 143 9.56 -8.29 10.14
C TYR A 143 10.71 -8.48 11.16
N LEU A 144 11.07 -7.43 11.90
CA LEU A 144 12.01 -7.44 13.02
C LEU A 144 11.29 -7.31 14.37
N ASN A 145 9.96 -7.19 14.39
CA ASN A 145 9.22 -6.99 15.62
C ASN A 145 9.35 -8.18 16.57
N THR A 146 9.31 -7.89 17.86
CA THR A 146 9.45 -8.86 18.93
C THR A 146 8.09 -9.54 19.18
N PRO A 147 8.03 -10.88 19.28
CA PRO A 147 6.80 -11.56 19.70
C PRO A 147 6.35 -11.05 21.07
N ASP A 148 5.04 -10.84 21.25
CA ASP A 148 4.48 -10.19 22.45
C ASP A 148 4.91 -10.87 23.76
N GLU A 149 5.09 -12.19 23.76
CA GLU A 149 5.56 -12.95 24.93
C GLU A 149 6.96 -12.56 25.41
N PHE A 150 7.80 -12.01 24.51
CA PHE A 150 9.17 -11.62 24.83
C PHE A 150 9.33 -10.14 25.17
N VAL A 151 8.34 -9.30 24.85
CA VAL A 151 8.39 -7.85 25.12
C VAL A 151 8.69 -7.54 26.61
N PRO A 152 8.07 -8.21 27.60
CA PRO A 152 8.33 -7.92 29.03
C PRO A 152 9.75 -8.21 29.51
N TYR A 153 10.58 -8.94 28.75
CA TYR A 153 11.98 -9.22 29.12
C TYR A 153 12.93 -8.08 28.74
N PHE A 154 12.48 -7.11 27.95
CA PHE A 154 13.27 -5.95 27.56
C PHE A 154 12.87 -4.72 28.40
N PRO A 155 13.84 -3.90 28.84
CA PRO A 155 13.52 -2.58 29.38
C PRO A 155 12.77 -1.75 28.35
N GLU A 156 11.78 -0.97 28.79
CA GLU A 156 11.00 -0.06 27.93
C GLU A 156 11.90 0.88 27.10
N SER A 157 13.03 1.31 27.67
CA SER A 157 14.04 2.14 26.99
C SER A 157 14.71 1.48 25.78
N THR A 158 14.50 0.18 25.56
CA THR A 158 14.96 -0.52 24.36
C THR A 158 14.09 -0.19 23.14
N GLY A 159 12.84 0.24 23.36
CA GLY A 159 11.93 0.63 22.27
C GLY A 159 11.53 -0.53 21.35
N VAL A 160 11.47 -1.77 21.86
CA VAL A 160 11.07 -2.92 21.04
C VAL A 160 9.58 -2.83 20.68
N VAL A 161 9.26 -3.04 19.41
CA VAL A 161 7.87 -3.11 18.92
C VAL A 161 7.38 -4.55 19.05
N GLY A 162 6.13 -4.72 19.50
CA GLY A 162 5.48 -6.01 19.69
C GLY A 162 4.89 -6.59 18.41
N LYS A 163 3.95 -7.52 18.56
CA LYS A 163 3.20 -8.24 17.50
C LYS A 163 4.00 -9.25 16.68
N GLY A 164 5.30 -9.38 16.94
CA GLY A 164 6.15 -10.37 16.27
C GLY A 164 6.35 -10.13 14.76
N PRO A 165 7.17 -10.96 14.11
CA PRO A 165 7.72 -10.69 12.77
C PRO A 165 6.84 -11.20 11.61
N PHE A 166 5.56 -11.45 11.85
CA PHE A 166 4.65 -12.04 10.85
C PHE A 166 3.42 -11.16 10.67
N ARG A 167 2.95 -11.02 9.43
CA ARG A 167 1.69 -10.35 9.10
C ARG A 167 0.90 -11.22 8.14
N GLU A 168 -0.40 -11.29 8.37
CA GLU A 168 -1.37 -11.90 7.48
C GLU A 168 -2.42 -10.86 7.13
N VAL A 169 -2.50 -10.50 5.85
CA VAL A 169 -3.58 -9.64 5.33
C VAL A 169 -4.71 -10.54 4.86
N GLN A 170 -5.90 -10.35 5.42
CA GLN A 170 -7.08 -11.14 5.12
C GLN A 170 -8.07 -10.34 4.29
N VAL A 171 -8.69 -11.00 3.31
CA VAL A 171 -9.86 -10.49 2.57
C VAL A 171 -11.07 -11.26 3.04
N LEU A 172 -12.12 -10.56 3.47
CA LEU A 172 -13.41 -11.16 3.81
C LEU A 172 -14.49 -10.63 2.88
N VAL A 173 -15.41 -11.51 2.48
CA VAL A 173 -16.63 -11.18 1.73
C VAL A 173 -17.82 -11.44 2.65
N ASP A 174 -18.58 -10.40 2.98
CA ASP A 174 -19.71 -10.46 3.93
C ASP A 174 -19.33 -11.16 5.25
N GLY A 175 -18.14 -10.83 5.78
CA GLY A 175 -17.60 -11.39 7.02
C GLY A 175 -17.06 -12.82 6.92
N LYS A 176 -17.05 -13.44 5.73
CA LYS A 176 -16.45 -14.76 5.49
C LYS A 176 -15.07 -14.62 4.88
N LEU A 177 -14.07 -15.29 5.45
CA LEU A 177 -12.71 -15.30 4.91
C LEU A 177 -12.69 -15.85 3.48
N ALA A 178 -12.26 -15.00 2.53
CA ALA A 178 -12.10 -15.36 1.13
C ALA A 178 -10.66 -15.80 0.82
N GLY A 179 -9.68 -15.16 1.45
CA GLY A 179 -8.28 -15.52 1.28
C GLY A 179 -7.35 -14.70 2.15
N VAL A 180 -6.07 -15.09 2.14
CA VAL A 180 -5.01 -14.48 2.94
C VAL A 180 -3.76 -14.23 2.11
N VAL A 181 -3.03 -13.19 2.48
CA VAL A 181 -1.76 -12.79 1.89
C VAL A 181 -0.74 -12.64 3.01
N TRP A 182 0.46 -13.17 2.79
CA TRP A 182 1.60 -12.93 3.66
C TRP A 182 2.57 -11.99 2.93
N PRO A 183 2.58 -10.69 3.27
CA PRO A 183 3.32 -9.71 2.51
C PRO A 183 4.82 -9.95 2.58
N TYR A 184 5.49 -9.72 1.46
CA TYR A 184 6.93 -9.64 1.39
C TYR A 184 7.45 -8.46 2.24
N ALA A 185 8.52 -8.71 2.99
CA ALA A 185 9.22 -7.70 3.77
C ALA A 185 10.03 -6.76 2.84
N VAL A 186 9.39 -5.68 2.38
CA VAL A 186 10.07 -4.63 1.62
C VAL A 186 10.95 -3.81 2.57
N ILE A 187 12.20 -3.59 2.18
CA ILE A 187 13.11 -2.71 2.92
C ILE A 187 13.17 -1.37 2.20
N TYR A 188 12.64 -0.31 2.81
CA TYR A 188 12.67 1.02 2.20
C TYR A 188 14.10 1.53 2.02
N THR A 189 14.26 2.56 1.20
CA THR A 189 15.58 2.96 0.66
C THR A 189 16.58 3.44 1.73
N GLY A 190 16.11 3.85 2.90
CA GLY A 190 16.95 4.14 4.08
C GLY A 190 16.82 3.12 5.22
N GLY A 191 16.08 2.03 5.03
CA GLY A 191 15.84 1.03 6.07
C GLY A 191 17.10 0.24 6.44
N ILE A 192 17.22 -0.19 7.71
CA ILE A 192 18.31 -1.01 8.28
C ILE A 192 19.71 -0.35 8.17
N THR A 193 20.26 -0.26 6.96
CA THR A 193 21.56 0.37 6.68
C THR A 193 21.47 1.11 5.33
N PRO A 194 21.17 2.42 5.33
CA PRO A 194 20.92 3.20 4.11
C PRO A 194 22.01 3.09 3.04
N SER A 195 23.28 2.97 3.45
CA SER A 195 24.41 2.88 2.52
C SER A 195 24.37 1.63 1.63
N ASN A 196 23.70 0.56 2.07
CA ASN A 196 23.59 -0.68 1.30
C ASN A 196 22.67 -0.51 0.08
N TRP A 197 21.72 0.43 0.14
CA TRP A 197 20.69 0.62 -0.88
C TRP A 197 21.03 1.66 -1.94
N ARG A 198 22.16 2.36 -1.80
CA ARG A 198 22.58 3.43 -2.74
C ARG A 198 22.96 2.92 -4.13
N PRO A 199 23.65 1.78 -4.32
CA PRO A 199 23.94 1.25 -5.65
C PRO A 199 22.72 0.59 -6.30
N LEU A 200 21.89 -0.07 -5.48
CA LEU A 200 20.68 -0.78 -5.87
C LEU A 200 19.76 -0.84 -4.65
N THR A 201 18.51 -0.38 -4.80
CA THR A 201 17.51 -0.45 -3.72
C THR A 201 17.01 -1.87 -3.53
N SER A 202 16.39 -2.15 -2.38
CA SER A 202 15.79 -3.47 -2.17
C SER A 202 14.74 -3.79 -3.22
N TYR A 203 14.51 -5.09 -3.44
CA TYR A 203 13.32 -5.53 -4.15
C TYR A 203 12.07 -4.93 -3.50
N GLY A 204 11.13 -4.47 -4.32
CA GLY A 204 9.89 -3.85 -3.85
C GLY A 204 9.98 -2.38 -3.46
N ALA A 205 11.17 -1.79 -3.34
CA ALA A 205 11.29 -0.42 -2.84
C ALA A 205 10.72 0.62 -3.83
N TYR A 206 11.02 0.52 -5.13
CA TYR A 206 10.50 1.44 -6.15
C TYR A 206 9.27 0.94 -6.91
N ASP A 207 8.87 -0.30 -6.67
CA ASP A 207 7.66 -0.91 -7.19
C ASP A 207 7.23 -2.00 -6.22
N ALA A 208 6.37 -1.65 -5.27
CA ALA A 208 5.98 -2.55 -4.21
C ALA A 208 5.19 -3.74 -4.76
N PRO A 209 5.39 -4.96 -4.22
CA PRO A 209 4.64 -6.12 -4.64
C PRO A 209 3.14 -5.94 -4.37
N THR A 210 2.32 -6.44 -5.30
CA THR A 210 0.87 -6.56 -5.12
C THR A 210 0.47 -8.02 -5.06
N TYR A 211 -0.69 -8.28 -4.49
CA TYR A 211 -1.18 -9.63 -4.23
C TYR A 211 -2.62 -9.75 -4.67
N TRP A 212 -3.00 -10.94 -5.13
CA TRP A 212 -4.32 -11.18 -5.71
C TRP A 212 -5.04 -12.27 -4.94
N ILE A 213 -6.27 -11.98 -4.51
CA ILE A 213 -7.19 -12.97 -3.94
C ILE A 213 -8.34 -13.18 -4.92
N ASP A 214 -8.51 -14.43 -5.36
CA ASP A 214 -9.65 -14.84 -6.18
C ASP A 214 -10.91 -14.93 -5.32
N ILE A 215 -11.86 -14.03 -5.58
CA ILE A 215 -13.18 -14.02 -4.93
C ILE A 215 -14.28 -14.55 -5.86
N THR A 216 -13.92 -15.12 -7.02
CA THR A 216 -14.85 -15.77 -7.95
C THR A 216 -15.76 -16.81 -7.29
N PRO A 217 -15.29 -17.63 -6.31
CA PRO A 217 -16.16 -18.55 -5.58
C PRO A 217 -17.32 -17.88 -4.81
N PHE A 218 -17.24 -16.58 -4.55
CA PHE A 218 -18.27 -15.80 -3.85
C PHE A 218 -19.29 -15.15 -4.81
N LEU A 219 -19.12 -15.22 -6.13
CA LEU A 219 -20.04 -14.64 -7.11
C LEU A 219 -21.52 -15.02 -6.90
N PRO A 220 -21.88 -16.28 -6.55
CA PRO A 220 -23.29 -16.61 -6.29
C PRO A 220 -23.92 -15.79 -5.17
N THR A 221 -23.11 -15.29 -4.22
CA THR A 221 -23.55 -14.39 -3.15
C THR A 221 -23.48 -12.94 -3.63
N LEU A 222 -22.35 -12.52 -4.21
CA LEU A 222 -22.07 -11.13 -4.63
C LEU A 222 -22.99 -10.61 -5.74
N LEU A 223 -23.62 -11.51 -6.50
CA LEU A 223 -24.56 -11.17 -7.59
C LEU A 223 -26.03 -11.19 -7.14
N ALA A 224 -26.29 -11.26 -5.83
CA ALA A 224 -27.63 -11.13 -5.30
C ALA A 224 -28.21 -9.74 -5.60
N ARG A 225 -29.41 -9.68 -6.18
CA ARG A 225 -30.03 -8.42 -6.65
C ARG A 225 -30.26 -7.42 -5.53
N ASN A 226 -29.95 -6.15 -5.83
CA ASN A 226 -30.20 -4.99 -4.95
C ASN A 226 -29.53 -5.07 -3.57
N VAL A 227 -28.43 -5.82 -3.45
CA VAL A 227 -27.64 -5.92 -2.23
C VAL A 227 -26.25 -5.39 -2.51
N ALA A 228 -25.80 -4.44 -1.68
CA ALA A 228 -24.39 -4.09 -1.62
C ALA A 228 -23.70 -5.07 -0.67
N HIS A 229 -22.55 -5.59 -1.08
CA HIS A 229 -21.77 -6.56 -0.33
C HIS A 229 -20.59 -5.90 0.33
N THR A 230 -20.24 -6.36 1.53
CA THR A 230 -19.11 -5.81 2.27
C THR A 230 -17.85 -6.59 1.94
N ILE A 231 -16.82 -5.88 1.50
CA ILE A 231 -15.44 -6.38 1.47
C ILE A 231 -14.71 -5.81 2.68
N THR A 232 -14.07 -6.67 3.45
CA THR A 232 -13.26 -6.28 4.60
C THR A 232 -11.80 -6.66 4.36
N LEU A 233 -10.89 -5.71 4.58
CA LEU A 233 -9.46 -5.97 4.70
C LEU A 233 -9.05 -5.93 6.17
N ARG A 234 -8.37 -6.97 6.64
CA ARG A 234 -7.85 -7.08 8.02
C ARG A 234 -6.39 -7.47 8.02
N VAL A 235 -5.67 -7.13 9.08
CA VAL A 235 -4.29 -7.54 9.29
C VAL A 235 -4.21 -8.30 10.61
N HIS A 236 -3.58 -9.47 10.60
CA HIS A 236 -3.37 -10.29 11.78
C HIS A 236 -1.88 -10.66 11.95
N PRO A 237 -1.29 -10.45 13.14
CA PRO A 237 -1.80 -9.60 14.21
C PRO A 237 -2.00 -8.15 13.73
N PRO A 238 -2.87 -7.36 14.39
CA PRO A 238 -3.16 -6.00 13.99
C PRO A 238 -1.90 -5.15 14.12
N ALA A 239 -1.75 -4.16 13.24
CA ALA A 239 -0.61 -3.25 13.29
C ALA A 239 -0.57 -2.50 14.62
N GLN A 240 0.64 -2.22 15.11
CA GLN A 240 0.80 -1.44 16.31
C GLN A 240 0.68 0.07 15.99
N ARG A 241 -0.19 0.78 16.73
CA ARG A 241 -0.21 2.25 16.70
C ARG A 241 1.09 2.81 17.28
N GLU A 242 1.52 3.94 16.77
CA GLU A 242 2.60 4.72 17.38
C GLU A 242 2.20 5.08 18.82
N ILE A 243 3.10 4.86 19.77
CA ILE A 243 2.93 5.37 21.13
C ILE A 243 3.29 6.86 21.05
N THR A 244 2.31 7.70 20.73
CA THR A 244 2.49 9.13 20.97
C THR A 244 2.62 9.33 22.47
N ASP A 245 3.75 9.89 22.91
CA ASP A 245 3.88 10.31 24.30
C ASP A 245 2.86 11.43 24.55
N ASP A 246 1.71 11.10 25.13
CA ASP A 246 0.66 12.05 25.50
C ASP A 246 1.13 13.08 26.56
N ARG A 247 2.41 13.07 26.98
CA ARG A 247 2.98 13.97 27.99
C ARG A 247 3.34 15.38 27.50
N GLU A 248 3.12 15.75 26.23
CA GLU A 248 3.32 17.14 25.79
C GLU A 248 2.14 18.09 26.04
N ASN A 249 1.01 17.63 26.62
CA ASN A 249 -0.17 18.48 26.87
C ASN A 249 -0.47 18.80 28.35
N GLU A 250 0.45 18.55 29.28
CA GLU A 250 0.32 18.98 30.68
C GLU A 250 1.51 19.85 31.12
N GLU A 251 1.68 21.02 30.52
CA GLU A 251 2.37 22.16 31.17
C GLU A 251 2.08 23.49 30.41
N ILE A 252 1.06 24.23 30.89
CA ILE A 252 0.98 25.70 30.85
C ILE A 252 0.49 26.17 32.21
#